data_AF-A0AAN6LZT1-F1
#
_entry.id   AF-A0AAN6LZT1-F1
#
_cell.length_a   1.000
_cell.length_b   1.000
_cell.length_c   1.000
_cell.angle_alpha   90.00
_cell.angle_beta   90.00
_cell.angle_gamma   90.00
#
_symmetry.space_group_name_H-M   'P 1'
#
loop_
_entity.id
_entity.type
_entity.pdbx_description
1 polymer ?
#
loop_
_entity_poly.entity_id
_entity_poly.type
_entity_poly.pdbx_seq_one_letter_code
_entity_poly.pdbx_strand_id
1 'polypeptide(L)'
;MHIQKLRQRCDPVQKGHANITQRFLDLESRAYWAAVMWDTTDAMSSEMRTLLTSGLNGACGEPAWRLSKAFLVGSFGPATEHWHANGFDINDDSASRIIGAASVSQTLFWKNTTSLKEALREGVHEDTVAWVWASLQEAMSLFRNSTKPLLNACEGRIHFLNQANRFGWFEVTLRYCIGVMALVDALKIAKRTDLLEQFLNARTEVEHESFAVLKFGTDNTYEIPAQDLISGSEETSMSTMESIMLSFIALYASPDHIITLARSLLKVVTHRRREGKMDNSIFNHLFSVVFGAVNQLPETSKAVHSARQDLKALSEEI
;
A
#
# COMPACT_ATOMS: atom_id res chain seq x y z
N MET A 1 5.91 -6.64 -27.13
CA MET A 1 6.66 -7.60 -27.98
C MET A 1 7.77 -6.88 -28.78
N HIS A 2 8.65 -6.15 -28.09
CA HIS A 2 9.79 -5.44 -28.72
C HIS A 2 11.14 -5.73 -28.01
N ILE A 3 11.09 -6.20 -26.76
CA ILE A 3 12.29 -6.52 -25.96
C ILE A 3 12.96 -7.85 -26.40
N GLN A 4 12.22 -8.78 -27.00
CA GLN A 4 12.80 -10.05 -27.46
C GLN A 4 13.64 -9.91 -28.75
N LYS A 5 13.41 -8.90 -29.60
CA LYS A 5 14.16 -8.71 -30.85
C LYS A 5 15.56 -8.13 -30.66
N LEU A 6 15.85 -7.55 -29.48
CA LEU A 6 17.21 -7.11 -29.13
C LEU A 6 18.11 -8.24 -28.59
N ARG A 7 17.55 -9.42 -28.30
CA ARG A 7 18.30 -10.56 -27.72
C ARG A 7 19.15 -11.35 -28.72
N GLN A 8 18.99 -11.15 -30.03
CA GLN A 8 19.62 -11.99 -31.05
C GLN A 8 20.89 -11.40 -31.71
N ARG A 9 21.40 -10.24 -31.27
CA ARG A 9 22.52 -9.56 -31.95
C ARG A 9 23.86 -9.49 -31.22
N CYS A 10 23.98 -10.02 -30.02
CA CYS A 10 25.26 -9.99 -29.31
C CYS A 10 25.60 -11.37 -28.75
N ASP A 11 26.40 -12.13 -29.50
CA ASP A 11 27.15 -13.25 -28.93
C ASP A 11 28.26 -12.72 -28.01
N PRO A 12 28.63 -13.48 -26.95
CA PRO A 12 29.14 -12.91 -25.71
C PRO A 12 30.67 -12.90 -25.66
N VAL A 13 31.25 -11.73 -25.37
CA VAL A 13 32.63 -11.60 -24.91
C VAL A 13 32.65 -10.79 -23.62
N GLN A 14 33.31 -11.36 -22.61
CA GLN A 14 33.76 -10.78 -21.33
C GLN A 14 32.75 -10.62 -20.19
N LYS A 15 32.99 -11.42 -19.12
CA LYS A 15 32.33 -11.42 -17.80
C LYS A 15 32.17 -10.04 -17.14
N GLY A 16 32.94 -9.02 -17.55
CA GLY A 16 32.81 -7.64 -17.06
C GLY A 16 31.62 -6.87 -17.67
N HIS A 17 31.32 -7.07 -18.95
CA HIS A 17 30.19 -6.40 -19.61
C HIS A 17 28.84 -6.99 -19.17
N ALA A 18 28.77 -8.32 -18.97
CA ALA A 18 27.57 -8.99 -18.51
C ALA A 18 27.05 -8.47 -17.15
N ASN A 19 27.95 -8.11 -16.24
CA ASN A 19 27.61 -7.56 -14.92
C ASN A 19 27.08 -6.12 -15.01
N ILE A 20 27.66 -5.30 -15.91
CA ILE A 20 27.17 -3.94 -16.20
C ILE A 20 25.78 -4.02 -16.85
N THR A 21 25.57 -4.95 -17.78
CA THR A 21 24.26 -5.18 -18.42
C THR A 21 23.22 -5.62 -17.40
N GLN A 22 23.54 -6.54 -16.48
CA GLN A 22 22.56 -6.96 -15.46
C GLN A 22 22.19 -5.84 -14.49
N ARG A 23 23.17 -5.08 -13.99
CA ARG A 23 22.89 -3.92 -13.11
C ARG A 23 22.05 -2.86 -13.80
N PHE A 24 22.32 -2.60 -15.08
CA PHE A 24 21.51 -1.68 -15.88
C PHE A 24 20.06 -2.21 -16.01
N LEU A 25 19.88 -3.48 -16.37
CA LEU A 25 18.55 -4.10 -16.49
C LEU A 25 17.79 -4.12 -15.16
N ASP A 26 18.48 -4.36 -14.05
CA ASP A 26 17.88 -4.32 -12.72
C ASP A 26 17.44 -2.89 -12.36
N LEU A 27 18.27 -1.89 -12.66
CA LEU A 27 17.94 -0.49 -12.43
C LEU A 27 16.76 -0.04 -13.31
N GLU A 28 16.78 -0.37 -14.60
CA GLU A 28 15.70 -0.08 -15.54
C GLU A 28 14.38 -0.72 -15.08
N SER A 29 14.43 -1.99 -14.66
CA SER A 29 13.27 -2.71 -14.15
C SER A 29 12.72 -2.09 -12.86
N ARG A 30 13.59 -1.67 -11.93
CA ARG A 30 13.19 -0.96 -10.71
C ARG A 30 12.59 0.40 -11.01
N ALA A 31 13.20 1.18 -11.90
CA ALA A 31 12.71 2.49 -12.31
C ALA A 31 11.34 2.37 -12.99
N TYR A 32 11.18 1.39 -13.88
CA TYR A 32 9.90 1.09 -14.53
C TYR A 32 8.83 0.70 -13.51
N TRP A 33 9.13 -0.24 -12.60
CA TRP A 33 8.17 -0.66 -11.58
C TRP A 33 7.82 0.47 -10.61
N ALA A 34 8.80 1.29 -10.20
CA ALA A 34 8.56 2.47 -9.37
C ALA A 34 7.62 3.46 -10.07
N ALA A 35 7.83 3.72 -11.36
CA ALA A 35 6.96 4.61 -12.14
C ALA A 35 5.52 4.06 -12.23
N VAL A 36 5.36 2.75 -12.49
CA VAL A 36 4.05 2.08 -12.53
C VAL A 36 3.35 2.13 -11.16
N MET A 37 4.09 1.91 -10.07
CA MET A 37 3.56 2.04 -8.71
C MET A 37 3.13 3.47 -8.39
N TRP A 38 3.93 4.48 -8.78
CA TRP A 38 3.61 5.89 -8.57
C TRP A 38 2.36 6.30 -9.34
N ASP A 39 2.28 5.97 -10.63
CA ASP A 39 1.13 6.25 -11.49
C ASP A 39 -0.16 5.62 -10.95
N THR A 40 -0.07 4.37 -10.50
CA THR A 40 -1.21 3.67 -9.88
C THR A 40 -1.61 4.30 -8.55
N THR A 41 -0.63 4.74 -7.76
CA THR A 41 -0.87 5.39 -6.47
C THR A 41 -1.55 6.73 -6.63
N ASP A 42 -1.10 7.54 -7.59
CA ASP A 42 -1.71 8.83 -7.89
C ASP A 42 -3.15 8.68 -8.37
N ALA A 43 -3.41 7.74 -9.29
CA ALA A 43 -4.78 7.42 -9.74
C ALA A 43 -5.68 6.83 -8.64
N MET A 44 -5.09 6.15 -7.65
CA MET A 44 -5.83 5.60 -6.51
C MET A 44 -6.34 6.71 -5.60
N SER A 45 -5.51 7.71 -5.36
CA SER A 45 -5.75 8.77 -4.38
C SER A 45 -6.39 10.02 -4.97
N SER A 46 -6.31 10.18 -6.28
CA SER A 46 -7.01 11.22 -7.03
C SER A 46 -8.23 10.67 -7.77
N GLU A 47 -8.95 11.57 -8.42
CA GLU A 47 -9.96 11.23 -9.44
C GLU A 47 -9.33 11.17 -10.85
N MET A 48 -8.01 11.02 -10.98
CA MET A 48 -7.35 10.93 -12.29
C MET A 48 -7.28 9.49 -12.78
N ARG A 49 -7.12 9.34 -14.11
CA ARG A 49 -6.79 8.05 -14.74
C ARG A 49 -5.28 7.81 -14.60
N THR A 50 -4.87 6.54 -14.68
CA THR A 50 -3.46 6.20 -14.84
C THR A 50 -2.92 6.77 -16.17
N LEU A 51 -1.74 7.37 -16.14
CA LEU A 51 -1.08 7.99 -17.29
C LEU A 51 -0.08 7.05 -17.97
N LEU A 52 0.59 6.19 -17.20
CA LEU A 52 1.60 5.26 -17.71
C LEU A 52 1.03 3.89 -18.04
N THR A 53 -0.04 3.49 -17.37
CA THR A 53 -0.83 2.30 -17.72
C THR A 53 -2.16 2.71 -18.31
N SER A 54 -2.66 1.94 -19.28
CA SER A 54 -4.00 2.09 -19.81
C SER A 54 -4.99 2.01 -18.64
N GLY A 55 -5.86 3.00 -18.51
CA GLY A 55 -6.85 3.13 -17.43
C GLY A 55 -7.78 1.92 -17.32
N LEU A 56 -9.03 2.08 -17.75
CA LEU A 56 -10.01 1.00 -17.73
C LEU A 56 -9.56 -0.25 -18.52
N ASN A 57 -9.01 -0.04 -19.71
CA ASN A 57 -8.62 -1.12 -20.62
C ASN A 57 -7.36 -1.89 -20.16
N GLY A 58 -6.66 -1.39 -19.14
CA GLY A 58 -5.44 -2.02 -18.63
C GLY A 58 -5.67 -3.04 -17.52
N ALA A 59 -6.90 -3.20 -17.02
CA ALA A 59 -7.17 -4.08 -15.88
C ALA A 59 -6.69 -5.52 -16.16
N CYS A 60 -5.60 -5.92 -15.51
CA CYS A 60 -4.92 -7.21 -15.67
C CYS A 60 -4.46 -7.60 -17.11
N GLY A 61 -4.72 -6.78 -18.13
CA GLY A 61 -4.42 -7.07 -19.53
C GLY A 61 -3.02 -6.66 -19.97
N GLU A 62 -2.43 -5.67 -19.31
CA GLU A 62 -1.12 -5.15 -19.67
C GLU A 62 0.04 -6.05 -19.24
N PRO A 63 1.19 -5.96 -19.94
CA PRO A 63 2.37 -6.73 -19.60
C PRO A 63 2.81 -6.59 -18.14
N ALA A 64 2.77 -5.39 -17.56
CA ALA A 64 3.15 -5.17 -16.17
C ALA A 64 2.25 -5.97 -15.21
N TRP A 65 0.93 -5.87 -15.37
CA TRP A 65 -0.03 -6.54 -14.49
C TRP A 65 -0.07 -8.06 -14.69
N ARG A 66 0.09 -8.51 -15.94
CA ARG A 66 0.27 -9.93 -16.25
C ARG A 66 1.53 -10.49 -15.62
N LEU A 67 2.63 -9.74 -15.63
CA LEU A 67 3.88 -10.14 -14.98
C LEU A 67 3.73 -10.17 -13.46
N SER A 68 3.10 -9.17 -12.85
CA SER A 68 2.79 -9.16 -11.41
C SER A 68 1.98 -10.40 -11.02
N LYS A 69 0.93 -10.71 -11.76
CA LYS A 69 0.10 -11.90 -11.52
C LYS A 69 0.88 -13.20 -11.73
N ALA A 70 1.67 -13.29 -12.81
CA ALA A 70 2.51 -14.45 -13.08
C ALA A 70 3.59 -14.66 -12.01
N PHE A 71 4.15 -13.59 -11.46
CA PHE A 71 5.07 -13.65 -10.33
C PHE A 71 4.37 -14.21 -9.08
N LEU A 72 3.20 -13.67 -8.72
CA LEU A 72 2.45 -14.10 -7.53
C LEU A 72 2.04 -15.58 -7.61
N VAL A 73 1.48 -15.99 -8.75
CA VAL A 73 0.92 -17.33 -8.94
C VAL A 73 1.97 -18.36 -9.36
N GLY A 74 2.90 -17.99 -10.23
CA GLY A 74 3.85 -18.91 -10.85
C GLY A 74 5.21 -18.99 -10.18
N SER A 75 5.55 -18.05 -9.29
CA SER A 75 6.86 -18.02 -8.61
C SER A 75 6.70 -17.96 -7.09
N PHE A 76 6.06 -16.91 -6.57
CA PHE A 76 5.92 -16.72 -5.14
C PHE A 76 5.08 -17.82 -4.49
N GLY A 77 3.87 -18.07 -4.99
CA GLY A 77 2.98 -19.11 -4.45
C GLY A 77 3.63 -20.49 -4.30
N PRO A 78 4.20 -21.07 -5.38
CA PRO A 78 4.90 -22.36 -5.29
C PRO A 78 6.12 -22.31 -4.36
N ALA A 79 6.86 -21.20 -4.35
CA ALA A 79 8.03 -21.05 -3.47
C ALA A 79 7.65 -20.95 -1.98
N THR A 80 6.43 -20.55 -1.65
CA THR A 80 5.94 -20.42 -0.27
C THR A 80 4.93 -21.48 0.14
N GLU A 81 4.60 -22.45 -0.73
CA GLU A 81 3.62 -23.51 -0.43
C GLU A 81 4.01 -24.31 0.84
N HIS A 82 5.29 -24.67 0.96
CA HIS A 82 5.83 -25.30 2.16
C HIS A 82 5.64 -24.43 3.42
N TRP A 83 5.81 -23.11 3.30
CA TRP A 83 5.67 -22.18 4.43
C TRP A 83 4.24 -22.16 4.96
N HIS A 84 3.25 -22.29 4.08
CA HIS A 84 1.84 -22.43 4.45
C HIS A 84 1.54 -23.78 5.09
N ALA A 85 2.13 -24.87 4.61
CA ALA A 85 1.83 -26.22 5.08
C ALA A 85 2.51 -26.58 6.41
N ASN A 86 3.79 -26.23 6.56
CA ASN A 86 4.64 -26.73 7.65
C ASN A 86 5.06 -25.64 8.65
N GLY A 87 4.69 -24.38 8.39
CA GLY A 87 5.31 -23.23 9.04
C GLY A 87 6.75 -23.01 8.57
N PHE A 88 7.32 -21.88 8.96
CA PHE A 88 8.71 -21.51 8.69
C PHE A 88 9.20 -20.50 9.73
N ASP A 89 10.51 -20.44 9.91
CA ASP A 89 11.14 -19.42 10.76
C ASP A 89 11.24 -18.09 10.01
N ILE A 90 10.72 -17.04 10.63
CA ILE A 90 10.75 -15.69 10.06
C ILE A 90 12.01 -15.00 10.51
N ASN A 91 12.80 -14.63 9.51
CA ASN A 91 13.98 -13.78 9.62
C ASN A 91 13.85 -12.60 8.65
N ASP A 92 14.82 -11.69 8.66
CA ASP A 92 14.74 -10.50 7.81
C ASP A 92 14.70 -10.80 6.31
N ASP A 93 15.38 -11.85 5.84
CA ASP A 93 15.40 -12.22 4.42
C ASP A 93 14.05 -12.74 3.95
N SER A 94 13.44 -13.65 4.73
CA SER A 94 12.11 -14.18 4.44
C SER A 94 11.03 -13.10 4.58
N ALA A 95 11.12 -12.26 5.61
CA ALA A 95 10.22 -11.11 5.79
C ALA A 95 10.30 -10.15 4.61
N SER A 96 11.51 -9.80 4.16
CA SER A 96 11.70 -8.92 3.00
C SER A 96 11.07 -9.48 1.72
N ARG A 97 11.22 -10.80 1.48
CA ARG A 97 10.57 -11.48 0.34
C ARG A 97 9.04 -11.45 0.43
N ILE A 98 8.50 -11.69 1.62
CA ILE A 98 7.05 -11.66 1.87
C ILE A 98 6.49 -10.26 1.67
N ILE A 99 7.13 -9.24 2.25
CA ILE A 99 6.75 -7.82 2.11
C ILE A 99 6.83 -7.39 0.65
N GLY A 100 7.89 -7.79 -0.07
CA GLY A 100 8.03 -7.52 -1.50
C GLY A 100 6.88 -8.12 -2.33
N ALA A 101 6.54 -9.39 -2.09
CA ALA A 101 5.41 -10.02 -2.76
C ALA A 101 4.07 -9.39 -2.37
N ALA A 102 3.92 -8.99 -1.11
CA ALA A 102 2.76 -8.26 -0.65
C ALA A 102 2.59 -6.92 -1.34
N SER A 103 3.68 -6.18 -1.54
CA SER A 103 3.67 -4.90 -2.25
C SER A 103 3.21 -5.08 -3.69
N VAL A 104 3.67 -6.13 -4.38
CA VAL A 104 3.22 -6.48 -5.73
C VAL A 104 1.73 -6.82 -5.75
N SER A 105 1.25 -7.66 -4.83
CA SER A 105 -0.17 -8.04 -4.75
C SER A 105 -1.07 -6.86 -4.40
N GLN A 106 -0.63 -5.99 -3.49
CA GLN A 106 -1.33 -4.77 -3.10
C GLN A 106 -1.41 -3.77 -4.27
N THR A 107 -0.32 -3.61 -5.03
CA THR A 107 -0.30 -2.74 -6.22
C THR A 107 -1.24 -3.28 -7.30
N LEU A 108 -1.27 -4.59 -7.52
CA LEU A 108 -2.22 -5.23 -8.45
C LEU A 108 -3.67 -4.99 -8.01
N PHE A 109 -3.96 -5.10 -6.71
CA PHE A 109 -5.27 -4.76 -6.16
C PHE A 109 -5.62 -3.29 -6.43
N TRP A 110 -4.72 -2.35 -6.14
CA TRP A 110 -4.95 -0.93 -6.40
C TRP A 110 -5.20 -0.63 -7.88
N LYS A 111 -4.46 -1.25 -8.81
CA LYS A 111 -4.72 -1.08 -10.24
C LYS A 111 -6.13 -1.52 -10.63
N ASN A 112 -6.61 -2.65 -10.10
CA ASN A 112 -7.97 -3.10 -10.40
C ASN A 112 -9.00 -2.15 -9.77
N THR A 113 -8.74 -1.62 -8.58
CA THR A 113 -9.59 -0.61 -7.95
C THR A 113 -9.65 0.68 -8.75
N THR A 114 -8.53 1.19 -9.26
CA THR A 114 -8.52 2.40 -10.10
C THR A 114 -9.25 2.19 -11.42
N SER A 115 -9.08 1.01 -12.03
CA SER A 115 -9.81 0.64 -13.25
C SER A 115 -11.32 0.57 -12.99
N LEU A 116 -11.74 0.08 -11.82
CA LEU A 116 -13.16 0.06 -11.44
C LEU A 116 -13.70 1.46 -11.16
N LYS A 117 -12.95 2.30 -10.42
CA LYS A 117 -13.31 3.72 -10.20
C LYS A 117 -13.55 4.41 -11.54
N GLU A 118 -12.68 4.18 -12.52
CA GLU A 118 -12.81 4.71 -13.87
C GLU A 118 -14.06 4.17 -14.59
N ALA A 119 -14.29 2.85 -14.56
CA ALA A 119 -15.48 2.23 -15.15
C ALA A 119 -16.78 2.84 -14.63
N LEU A 120 -16.87 2.98 -13.30
CA LEU A 120 -18.04 3.50 -12.61
C LEU A 120 -18.27 4.98 -12.91
N ARG A 121 -17.20 5.77 -12.95
CA ARG A 121 -17.27 7.21 -13.27
C ARG A 121 -17.69 7.46 -14.72
N GLU A 122 -17.23 6.63 -15.64
CA GLU A 122 -17.50 6.80 -17.07
C GLU A 122 -18.84 6.19 -17.50
N GLY A 123 -19.49 5.43 -16.62
CA GLY A 123 -20.78 4.80 -16.92
C GLY A 123 -20.67 3.81 -18.07
N VAL A 124 -19.57 3.05 -18.13
CA VAL A 124 -19.37 2.04 -19.18
C VAL A 124 -20.37 0.89 -19.06
N HIS A 125 -20.46 0.08 -20.12
CA HIS A 125 -21.36 -1.07 -20.16
C HIS A 125 -21.14 -2.04 -18.98
N GLU A 126 -22.23 -2.63 -18.48
CA GLU A 126 -22.18 -3.52 -17.30
C GLU A 126 -21.24 -4.71 -17.50
N ASP A 127 -21.10 -5.22 -18.73
CA ASP A 127 -20.16 -6.29 -19.05
C ASP A 127 -18.70 -5.90 -18.72
N THR A 128 -18.34 -4.65 -18.99
CA THR A 128 -17.01 -4.11 -18.67
C THR A 128 -16.86 -3.94 -17.16
N VAL A 129 -17.89 -3.45 -16.46
CA VAL A 129 -17.87 -3.32 -15.00
C VAL A 129 -17.73 -4.70 -14.35
N ALA A 130 -18.48 -5.69 -14.81
CA ALA A 130 -18.42 -7.07 -14.33
C ALA A 130 -17.04 -7.70 -14.57
N TRP A 131 -16.42 -7.44 -15.72
CA TRP A 131 -15.07 -7.93 -16.02
C TRP A 131 -14.00 -7.33 -15.10
N VAL A 132 -14.03 -6.00 -14.88
CA VAL A 132 -13.10 -5.34 -13.95
C VAL A 132 -13.36 -5.82 -12.51
N TRP A 133 -14.63 -5.97 -12.13
CA TRP A 133 -15.02 -6.49 -10.82
C TRP A 133 -14.48 -7.90 -10.58
N ALA A 134 -14.61 -8.80 -11.55
CA ALA A 134 -14.04 -10.15 -11.47
C ALA A 134 -12.51 -10.12 -11.31
N SER A 135 -11.83 -9.24 -12.06
CA SER A 135 -10.37 -9.07 -11.96
C SER A 135 -9.94 -8.53 -10.59
N LEU A 136 -10.73 -7.63 -10.00
CA LEU A 136 -10.52 -7.11 -8.66
C LEU A 136 -10.70 -8.18 -7.59
N GLN A 137 -11.78 -8.96 -7.68
CA GLN A 137 -12.05 -10.09 -6.77
C GLN A 137 -10.92 -11.13 -6.82
N GLU A 138 -10.40 -11.41 -8.02
CA GLU A 138 -9.25 -12.28 -8.18
C GLU A 138 -8.00 -11.71 -7.48
N ALA A 139 -7.66 -10.44 -7.73
CA ALA A 139 -6.51 -9.79 -7.09
C ALA A 139 -6.60 -9.78 -5.55
N MET A 140 -7.80 -9.58 -5.01
CA MET A 140 -8.05 -9.69 -3.57
C MET A 140 -7.91 -11.11 -3.06
N SER A 141 -8.42 -12.09 -3.79
CA SER A 141 -8.29 -13.50 -3.41
C SER A 141 -6.82 -13.92 -3.34
N LEU A 142 -5.98 -13.43 -4.27
CA LEU A 142 -4.53 -13.65 -4.26
C LEU A 142 -3.89 -13.03 -3.00
N PHE A 143 -4.21 -11.78 -2.69
CA PHE A 143 -3.70 -11.14 -1.49
C PHE A 143 -4.12 -11.89 -0.22
N ARG A 144 -5.42 -12.20 -0.09
CA ARG A 144 -5.99 -12.82 1.11
C ARG A 144 -5.49 -14.24 1.32
N ASN A 145 -5.37 -15.04 0.27
CA ASN A 145 -5.08 -16.46 0.42
C ASN A 145 -3.58 -16.75 0.39
N SER A 146 -2.80 -16.01 -0.39
CA SER A 146 -1.37 -16.28 -0.58
C SER A 146 -0.49 -15.36 0.27
N THR A 147 -0.79 -14.07 0.29
CA THR A 147 0.11 -13.08 0.90
C THR A 147 -0.22 -12.80 2.37
N LYS A 148 -1.50 -12.55 2.69
CA LYS A 148 -1.95 -12.13 4.02
C LYS A 148 -1.58 -13.12 5.14
N PRO A 149 -1.65 -14.45 4.97
CA PRO A 149 -1.23 -15.37 6.03
C PRO A 149 0.26 -15.22 6.37
N LEU A 150 1.10 -14.98 5.36
CA LEU A 150 2.54 -14.77 5.55
C LEU A 150 2.83 -13.39 6.16
N LEU A 151 2.07 -12.35 5.79
CA LEU A 151 2.14 -11.04 6.46
C LEU A 151 1.74 -11.11 7.94
N ASN A 152 0.71 -11.88 8.28
CA ASN A 152 0.31 -12.10 9.66
C ASN A 152 1.38 -12.87 10.44
N ALA A 153 2.06 -13.81 9.77
CA ALA A 153 3.21 -14.48 10.36
C ALA A 153 4.32 -13.45 10.67
N CYS A 154 4.65 -12.55 9.72
CA CYS A 154 5.60 -11.46 9.94
C CYS A 154 5.18 -10.54 11.09
N GLU A 155 3.89 -10.21 11.18
CA GLU A 155 3.31 -9.43 12.30
C GLU A 155 3.58 -10.10 13.65
N GLY A 156 3.38 -11.42 13.74
CA GLY A 156 3.67 -12.19 14.96
C GLY A 156 5.15 -12.18 15.38
N ARG A 157 6.06 -11.80 14.49
CA ARG A 157 7.50 -11.66 14.74
C ARG A 157 8.02 -10.23 14.58
N ILE A 158 7.12 -9.24 14.47
CA ILE A 158 7.45 -7.88 14.06
C ILE A 158 8.54 -7.22 14.91
N HIS A 159 8.57 -7.51 16.23
CA HIS A 159 9.57 -6.98 17.16
C HIS A 159 10.99 -7.52 16.93
N PHE A 160 11.14 -8.65 16.24
CA PHE A 160 12.43 -9.27 15.92
C PHE A 160 12.91 -8.92 14.51
N LEU A 161 12.12 -8.16 13.74
CA LEU A 161 12.49 -7.70 12.41
C LEU A 161 13.24 -6.37 12.47
N ASN A 162 14.16 -6.18 11.52
CA ASN A 162 14.86 -4.92 11.37
C ASN A 162 13.89 -3.76 11.04
N GLN A 163 14.36 -2.52 11.17
CA GLN A 163 13.51 -1.34 10.96
C GLN A 163 12.94 -1.25 9.53
N ALA A 164 13.68 -1.70 8.51
CA ALA A 164 13.23 -1.66 7.12
C ALA A 164 12.05 -2.63 6.88
N ASN A 165 12.12 -3.84 7.43
CA ASN A 165 11.04 -4.81 7.34
C ASN A 165 9.83 -4.40 8.19
N ARG A 166 10.03 -3.81 9.37
CA ARG A 166 8.93 -3.25 10.16
C ARG A 166 8.21 -2.13 9.42
N PHE A 167 8.96 -1.22 8.80
CA PHE A 167 8.40 -0.14 7.99
C PHE A 167 7.70 -0.67 6.74
N GLY A 168 8.30 -1.62 6.02
CA GLY A 168 7.71 -2.22 4.83
C GLY A 168 6.42 -3.00 5.12
N TRP A 169 6.36 -3.69 6.27
CA TRP A 169 5.12 -4.32 6.74
C TRP A 169 4.04 -3.27 7.02
N PHE A 170 4.39 -2.19 7.71
CA PHE A 170 3.46 -1.08 7.96
C PHE A 170 2.95 -0.48 6.65
N GLU A 171 3.85 -0.17 5.71
CA GLU A 171 3.50 0.46 4.44
C GLU A 171 2.52 -0.39 3.62
N VAL A 172 2.80 -1.68 3.46
CA VAL A 172 1.96 -2.55 2.63
C VAL A 172 0.59 -2.82 3.26
N THR A 173 0.56 -2.98 4.59
CA THR A 173 -0.67 -3.21 5.36
C THR A 173 -1.55 -1.98 5.32
N LEU A 174 -0.96 -0.80 5.54
CA LEU A 174 -1.64 0.48 5.45
C LEU A 174 -2.23 0.70 4.04
N ARG A 175 -1.44 0.47 2.99
CA ARG A 175 -1.88 0.63 1.60
C ARG A 175 -3.00 -0.34 1.23
N TYR A 176 -2.94 -1.59 1.72
CA TYR A 176 -4.06 -2.52 1.56
C TYR A 176 -5.33 -1.97 2.22
N CYS A 177 -5.24 -1.49 3.47
CA CYS A 177 -6.37 -0.91 4.20
C CYS A 177 -6.99 0.29 3.45
N ILE A 178 -6.16 1.24 3.00
CA ILE A 178 -6.61 2.39 2.19
C ILE A 178 -7.31 1.90 0.93
N GLY A 179 -6.76 0.88 0.26
CA GLY A 179 -7.33 0.38 -0.98
C GLY A 179 -8.73 -0.18 -0.83
N VAL A 180 -8.97 -0.95 0.24
CA VAL A 180 -10.28 -1.50 0.59
C VAL A 180 -11.26 -0.39 0.97
N MET A 181 -10.84 0.60 1.76
CA MET A 181 -11.70 1.73 2.14
C MET A 181 -12.06 2.63 0.96
N ALA A 182 -11.09 2.92 0.08
CA ALA A 182 -11.33 3.71 -1.14
C ALA A 182 -12.27 3.00 -2.12
N LEU A 183 -12.19 1.68 -2.23
CA LEU A 183 -13.15 0.90 -3.02
C LEU A 183 -14.58 1.00 -2.44
N VAL A 184 -14.72 0.87 -1.13
CA VAL A 184 -16.02 1.04 -0.45
C VAL A 184 -16.62 2.42 -0.76
N ASP A 185 -15.82 3.48 -0.70
CA ASP A 185 -16.28 4.83 -1.00
C ASP A 185 -16.64 5.00 -2.48
N ALA A 186 -15.85 4.45 -3.40
CA ALA A 186 -16.17 4.46 -4.83
C ALA A 186 -17.51 3.77 -5.14
N LEU A 187 -17.77 2.59 -4.55
CA LEU A 187 -19.02 1.87 -4.72
C LEU A 187 -20.23 2.63 -4.16
N LYS A 188 -20.06 3.30 -3.00
CA LYS A 188 -21.11 4.15 -2.42
C LYS A 188 -21.42 5.35 -3.30
N ILE A 189 -20.40 6.04 -3.81
CA ILE A 189 -20.56 7.20 -4.71
C ILE A 189 -21.30 6.77 -5.99
N ALA A 190 -20.92 5.63 -6.56
CA ALA A 190 -21.56 5.05 -7.74
C ALA A 190 -22.92 4.39 -7.45
N LYS A 191 -23.36 4.34 -6.19
CA LYS A 191 -24.61 3.69 -5.74
C LYS A 191 -24.72 2.21 -6.15
N ARG A 192 -23.59 1.50 -6.23
CA ARG A 192 -23.51 0.06 -6.54
C ARG A 192 -23.66 -0.79 -5.28
N THR A 193 -24.87 -0.81 -4.72
CA THR A 193 -25.18 -1.58 -3.50
C THR A 193 -24.98 -3.08 -3.70
N ASP A 194 -25.24 -3.58 -4.91
CA ASP A 194 -25.05 -4.97 -5.34
C ASP A 194 -23.59 -5.44 -5.22
N LEU A 195 -22.63 -4.57 -5.55
CA LEU A 195 -21.20 -4.85 -5.40
C LEU A 195 -20.72 -4.61 -3.96
N LEU A 196 -21.30 -3.61 -3.29
CA LEU A 196 -20.93 -3.27 -1.91
C LEU A 196 -21.28 -4.39 -0.92
N GLU A 197 -22.42 -5.07 -1.11
CA GLU A 197 -22.83 -6.20 -0.27
C GLU A 197 -21.83 -7.37 -0.30
N GLN A 198 -21.23 -7.62 -1.47
CA GLN A 198 -20.19 -8.64 -1.63
C GLN A 198 -18.90 -8.30 -0.87
N PHE A 199 -18.74 -7.05 -0.44
CA PHE A 199 -17.51 -6.51 0.15
C PHE A 199 -17.57 -6.32 1.68
N LEU A 200 -18.72 -6.61 2.31
CA LEU A 200 -18.96 -6.29 3.72
C LEU A 200 -17.95 -6.94 4.68
N ASN A 201 -17.54 -8.18 4.41
CA ASN A 201 -16.58 -8.89 5.23
C ASN A 201 -15.19 -8.24 5.15
N ALA A 202 -14.68 -8.02 3.93
CA ALA A 202 -13.37 -7.38 3.72
C ALA A 202 -13.32 -5.98 4.32
N ARG A 203 -14.42 -5.22 4.19
CA ARG A 203 -14.56 -3.91 4.83
C ARG A 203 -14.44 -4.01 6.35
N THR A 204 -15.15 -4.93 6.98
CA THR A 204 -15.20 -5.06 8.44
C THR A 204 -13.85 -5.49 9.01
N GLU A 205 -13.15 -6.42 8.34
CA GLU A 205 -11.80 -6.84 8.67
C GLU A 205 -10.83 -5.64 8.61
N VAL A 206 -10.87 -4.88 7.52
CA VAL A 206 -9.98 -3.72 7.33
C VAL A 206 -10.31 -2.57 8.27
N GLU A 207 -11.57 -2.33 8.63
CA GLU A 207 -11.91 -1.29 9.61
C GLU A 207 -11.15 -1.49 10.93
N HIS A 208 -11.06 -2.74 11.43
CA HIS A 208 -10.26 -3.05 12.63
C HIS A 208 -8.75 -2.95 12.37
N GLU A 209 -8.27 -3.56 11.29
CA GLU A 209 -6.85 -3.56 10.92
C GLU A 209 -6.30 -2.14 10.70
N SER A 210 -7.13 -1.23 10.21
CA SER A 210 -6.78 0.17 9.99
C SER A 210 -6.43 0.91 11.29
N PHE A 211 -7.14 0.65 12.39
CA PHE A 211 -6.77 1.24 13.70
C PHE A 211 -5.46 0.65 14.21
N ALA A 212 -5.28 -0.67 14.07
CA ALA A 212 -4.07 -1.36 14.50
C ALA A 212 -2.83 -0.86 13.72
N VAL A 213 -2.92 -0.71 12.40
CA VAL A 213 -1.80 -0.25 11.58
C VAL A 213 -1.46 1.22 11.82
N LEU A 214 -2.46 2.09 12.02
CA LEU A 214 -2.23 3.49 12.40
C LEU A 214 -1.52 3.58 13.75
N LYS A 215 -2.02 2.85 14.75
CA LYS A 215 -1.39 2.78 16.07
C LYS A 215 0.04 2.26 15.98
N PHE A 216 0.27 1.17 15.24
CA PHE A 216 1.60 0.63 15.01
C PHE A 216 2.54 1.67 14.38
N GLY A 217 2.08 2.39 13.37
CA GLY A 217 2.88 3.43 12.72
C GLY A 217 3.18 4.64 13.62
N THR A 218 2.26 4.95 14.54
CA THR A 218 2.45 6.01 15.54
C THR A 218 3.43 5.62 16.64
N ASP A 219 3.40 4.35 17.06
CA ASP A 219 4.19 3.81 18.17
C ASP A 219 5.61 3.38 17.74
N ASN A 220 5.87 3.21 16.43
CA ASN A 220 7.18 2.81 15.91
C ASN A 220 7.92 3.94 15.20
N THR A 221 9.24 3.98 15.41
CA THR A 221 10.15 4.95 14.80
C THR A 221 11.18 4.28 13.91
N TYR A 222 11.63 5.02 12.90
CA TYR A 222 12.74 4.70 12.01
C TYR A 222 13.91 5.63 12.32
N GLU A 223 15.10 5.05 12.48
CA GLU A 223 16.33 5.79 12.70
C GLU A 223 17.06 6.00 11.36
N ILE A 224 17.32 7.26 11.01
CA ILE A 224 18.10 7.67 9.86
C ILE A 224 19.47 8.12 10.35
N PRO A 225 20.55 7.37 10.07
CA PRO A 225 21.90 7.76 10.43
C PRO A 225 22.28 9.08 9.74
N ALA A 226 22.94 9.99 10.48
CA ALA A 226 23.32 11.28 9.93
C ALA A 226 24.27 11.20 8.71
N GLN A 227 25.03 10.11 8.59
CA GLN A 227 25.91 9.85 7.44
C GLN A 227 25.14 9.70 6.12
N ASP A 228 23.89 9.22 6.16
CA ASP A 228 23.06 9.00 4.97
C ASP A 228 22.43 10.32 4.44
N LEU A 229 22.50 11.41 5.21
CA LEU A 229 21.92 12.71 4.85
C LEU A 229 22.88 13.61 4.06
N ILE A 230 24.19 13.29 4.03
CA ILE A 230 25.26 14.21 3.59
C ILE A 230 26.02 13.68 2.36
N SER A 231 25.40 12.88 1.49
CA SER A 231 26.05 12.44 0.24
C SER A 231 26.19 13.55 -0.83
N GLY A 232 26.29 14.83 -0.43
CA GLY A 232 26.34 15.97 -1.36
C GLY A 232 26.85 17.32 -0.84
N SER A 233 27.34 17.44 0.40
CA SER A 233 27.93 18.72 0.85
C SER A 233 29.37 18.52 1.32
N GLU A 234 30.28 19.21 0.63
CA GLU A 234 31.69 19.30 0.96
C GLU A 234 31.90 19.75 2.41
N GLU A 235 32.92 19.14 3.01
CA GLU A 235 33.56 19.39 4.29
C GLU A 235 33.22 20.74 4.95
N THR A 236 32.35 20.73 5.97
CA THR A 236 32.41 21.75 7.03
C THR A 236 31.93 21.19 8.37
N SER A 237 32.87 21.16 9.33
CA SER A 237 32.72 20.99 10.78
C SER A 237 32.09 19.69 11.32
N MET A 238 32.92 18.91 12.02
CA MET A 238 32.49 17.87 12.96
C MET A 238 31.61 18.48 14.07
N SER A 239 30.30 18.59 13.86
CA SER A 239 29.35 18.42 14.95
C SER A 239 29.00 16.94 15.03
N THR A 240 28.91 16.40 16.24
CA THR A 240 28.32 15.08 16.49
C THR A 240 26.89 15.11 15.98
N MET A 241 26.71 14.73 14.72
CA MET A 241 25.42 14.83 14.06
C MET A 241 24.58 13.64 14.53
N GLU A 242 23.63 13.92 15.43
CA GLU A 242 22.74 12.94 16.02
C GLU A 242 21.84 12.31 14.95
N SER A 243 21.54 11.03 15.08
CA SER A 243 20.59 10.34 14.19
C SER A 243 19.20 10.94 14.32
N ILE A 244 18.45 10.97 13.22
CA ILE A 244 17.07 11.48 13.22
C ILE A 244 16.14 10.28 13.43
N MET A 245 15.30 10.34 14.45
CA MET A 245 14.22 9.38 14.67
C MET A 245 12.89 9.96 14.20
N LEU A 246 12.22 9.29 13.27
CA LEU A 246 10.91 9.68 12.76
C LEU A 246 9.91 8.55 13.00
N SER A 247 8.66 8.84 13.33
CA SER A 247 7.64 7.79 13.33
C SER A 247 7.40 7.25 11.93
N PHE A 248 6.87 6.04 11.79
CA PHE A 248 6.53 5.49 10.48
C PHE A 248 5.45 6.32 9.78
N ILE A 249 4.54 6.95 10.55
CA ILE A 249 3.56 7.89 10.00
C ILE A 249 4.24 9.13 9.40
N ALA A 250 5.23 9.69 10.08
CA ALA A 250 5.97 10.86 9.59
C ALA A 250 6.82 10.53 8.36
N LEU A 251 7.36 9.31 8.29
CA LEU A 251 8.20 8.83 7.18
C LEU A 251 7.38 8.44 5.93
N TYR A 252 6.09 8.14 6.08
CA TYR A 252 5.25 7.68 4.98
C TYR A 252 5.11 8.74 3.87
N ALA A 253 5.41 8.34 2.63
CA ALA A 253 5.57 9.25 1.50
C ALA A 253 4.32 10.03 1.08
N SER A 254 3.12 9.62 1.52
CA SER A 254 1.85 10.21 1.08
C SER A 254 0.92 10.56 2.25
N PRO A 255 1.09 11.74 2.88
CA PRO A 255 0.26 12.19 4.00
C PRO A 255 -1.24 12.17 3.70
N ASP A 256 -1.63 12.43 2.44
CA ASP A 256 -3.03 12.44 2.03
C ASP A 256 -3.70 11.07 2.16
N HIS A 257 -2.97 9.96 2.05
CA HIS A 257 -3.56 8.64 2.26
C HIS A 257 -3.91 8.41 3.72
N ILE A 258 -3.05 8.85 4.65
CA ILE A 258 -3.31 8.77 6.09
C ILE A 258 -4.52 9.63 6.44
N ILE A 259 -4.61 10.84 5.88
CA ILE A 259 -5.76 11.73 6.08
C ILE A 259 -7.05 11.08 5.55
N THR A 260 -7.01 10.49 4.35
CA THR A 260 -8.17 9.83 3.73
C THR A 260 -8.63 8.64 4.56
N LEU A 261 -7.70 7.81 5.04
CA LEU A 261 -8.00 6.70 5.93
C LEU A 261 -8.60 7.20 7.26
N ALA A 262 -7.97 8.18 7.89
CA ALA A 262 -8.41 8.80 9.13
C ALA A 262 -9.86 9.31 9.03
N ARG A 263 -10.19 10.07 7.98
CA ARG A 263 -11.55 10.56 7.72
C ARG A 263 -12.54 9.42 7.54
N SER A 264 -12.15 8.35 6.85
CA SER A 264 -13.00 7.19 6.62
C SER A 264 -13.32 6.44 7.92
N LEU A 265 -12.30 6.24 8.77
CA LEU A 265 -12.46 5.59 10.08
C LEU A 265 -13.33 6.40 11.03
N LEU A 266 -13.20 7.72 11.02
CA LEU A 266 -14.03 8.58 11.87
C LEU A 266 -15.49 8.59 11.44
N LYS A 267 -15.77 8.57 10.14
CA LYS A 267 -17.15 8.36 9.67
C LYS A 267 -17.74 7.07 10.23
N VAL A 268 -16.97 5.98 10.24
CA VAL A 268 -17.40 4.68 10.79
C VAL A 268 -17.66 4.77 12.29
N VAL A 269 -16.70 5.31 13.06
CA VAL A 269 -16.77 5.41 14.51
C VAL A 269 -17.90 6.34 14.97
N THR A 270 -18.03 7.51 14.36
CA THR A 270 -19.13 8.46 14.64
C THR A 270 -20.49 7.86 14.30
N HIS A 271 -20.60 7.12 13.19
CA HIS A 271 -21.85 6.43 12.85
C HIS A 271 -22.20 5.35 13.88
N ARG A 272 -21.25 4.48 14.27
CA ARG A 272 -21.49 3.44 15.30
C ARG A 272 -21.86 4.04 16.66
N ARG A 273 -21.29 5.19 17.04
CA ARG A 273 -21.67 5.93 18.25
C ARG A 273 -23.11 6.45 18.16
N ARG A 274 -23.49 7.07 17.05
CA ARG A 274 -24.87 7.58 16.83
C ARG A 274 -25.92 6.47 16.88
N GLU A 275 -25.57 5.26 16.44
CA GLU A 275 -26.44 4.08 16.52
C GLU A 275 -26.46 3.40 17.90
N GLY A 276 -25.74 3.93 18.90
CA GLY A 276 -25.65 3.34 20.24
C GLY A 276 -24.87 2.01 20.29
N LYS A 277 -24.12 1.68 19.23
CA LYS A 277 -23.33 0.44 19.11
C LYS A 277 -21.91 0.57 19.67
N MET A 278 -21.56 1.72 20.23
CA MET A 278 -20.22 2.02 20.74
C MET A 278 -20.29 2.92 21.97
N ASP A 279 -19.60 2.53 23.03
CA ASP A 279 -19.49 3.34 24.24
C ASP A 279 -18.53 4.54 24.06
N ASN A 280 -18.62 5.51 24.97
CA ASN A 280 -17.81 6.73 24.91
C ASN A 280 -16.31 6.46 25.12
N SER A 281 -15.94 5.45 25.91
CA SER A 281 -14.54 5.10 26.15
C SER A 281 -13.85 4.53 24.91
N ILE A 282 -14.52 3.63 24.19
CA ILE A 282 -14.06 3.03 22.93
C ILE A 282 -13.99 4.11 21.87
N PHE A 283 -15.01 4.98 21.78
CA PHE A 283 -14.97 6.12 20.86
C PHE A 283 -13.73 6.99 21.11
N ASN A 284 -13.49 7.41 22.35
CA ASN A 284 -12.36 8.28 22.70
C ASN A 284 -11.02 7.59 22.41
N HIS A 285 -10.91 6.29 22.69
CA HIS A 285 -9.73 5.51 22.35
C HIS A 285 -9.46 5.50 20.84
N LEU A 286 -10.44 5.10 20.03
CA LEU A 286 -10.28 5.01 18.57
C LEU A 286 -10.04 6.40 17.94
N PHE A 287 -10.72 7.43 18.46
CA PHE A 287 -10.48 8.81 18.07
C PHE A 287 -9.03 9.22 18.35
N SER A 288 -8.51 8.93 19.55
CA SER A 288 -7.12 9.26 19.92
C SER A 288 -6.09 8.56 19.02
N VAL A 289 -6.35 7.32 18.57
CA VAL A 289 -5.47 6.61 17.63
C VAL A 289 -5.41 7.36 16.30
N VAL A 290 -6.57 7.72 15.74
CA VAL A 290 -6.65 8.43 14.46
C VAL A 290 -6.04 9.83 14.56
N PHE A 291 -6.36 10.55 15.63
CA PHE A 291 -5.84 11.89 15.87
C PHE A 291 -4.33 11.89 16.10
N GLY A 292 -3.81 10.90 16.84
CA GLY A 292 -2.38 10.69 17.07
C GLY A 292 -1.62 10.49 15.76
N ALA A 293 -2.14 9.65 14.86
CA ALA A 293 -1.55 9.47 13.54
C ALA A 293 -1.51 10.78 12.73
N VAL A 294 -2.62 11.51 12.63
CA VAL A 294 -2.67 12.75 11.84
C VAL A 294 -1.75 13.85 12.43
N ASN A 295 -1.54 13.85 13.74
CA ASN A 295 -0.62 14.80 14.39
C ASN A 295 0.86 14.49 14.16
N GLN A 296 1.21 13.27 13.75
CA GLN A 296 2.59 12.93 13.39
C GLN A 296 2.93 13.19 11.92
N LEU A 297 1.94 13.53 11.09
CA LEU A 297 2.20 13.88 9.69
C LEU A 297 3.03 15.17 9.57
N PRO A 298 3.83 15.31 8.49
CA PRO A 298 4.62 16.52 8.26
C PRO A 298 3.76 17.79 8.23
N GLU A 299 4.16 18.81 8.97
CA GLU A 299 3.39 20.05 9.10
C GLU A 299 3.39 20.89 7.82
N THR A 300 4.33 20.67 6.91
CA THR A 300 4.48 21.49 5.70
C THR A 300 3.29 21.40 4.74
N SER A 301 2.40 20.41 4.90
CA SER A 301 1.21 20.25 4.05
C SER A 301 0.00 21.04 4.56
N LYS A 302 -0.63 21.81 3.66
CA LYS A 302 -1.92 22.48 3.93
C LYS A 302 -3.05 21.48 4.20
N ALA A 303 -3.03 20.33 3.53
CA ALA A 303 -4.03 19.29 3.72
C ALA A 303 -3.96 18.71 5.15
N VAL A 304 -2.74 18.54 5.69
CA VAL A 304 -2.52 18.10 7.08
C VAL A 304 -3.09 19.13 8.07
N HIS A 305 -2.82 20.42 7.85
CA HIS A 305 -3.37 21.49 8.69
C HIS A 305 -4.90 21.51 8.70
N SER A 306 -5.53 21.45 7.53
CA SER A 306 -6.98 21.40 7.40
C SER A 306 -7.54 20.15 8.08
N ALA A 307 -6.95 18.98 7.85
CA ALA A 307 -7.39 17.75 8.50
C ALA A 307 -7.30 17.83 10.03
N ARG A 308 -6.23 18.39 10.59
CA ARG A 308 -6.11 18.59 12.04
C ARG A 308 -7.19 19.52 12.60
N GLN A 309 -7.56 20.57 11.88
CA GLN A 309 -8.63 21.48 12.29
C GLN A 309 -10.00 20.79 12.25
N ASP A 310 -10.30 20.08 11.16
CA ASP A 310 -11.55 19.31 11.01
C ASP A 310 -11.70 18.30 12.17
N LEU A 311 -10.61 17.61 12.51
CA LEU A 311 -10.58 16.63 13.60
C LEU A 311 -10.81 17.26 14.96
N LYS A 312 -10.22 18.43 15.22
CA LYS A 312 -10.45 19.17 16.47
C LYS A 312 -11.90 19.60 16.61
N ALA A 313 -12.50 20.15 15.54
CA ALA A 313 -13.92 20.51 15.55
C ALA A 313 -14.82 19.29 15.82
N LEU A 314 -14.52 18.15 15.20
CA LEU A 314 -15.23 16.89 15.47
C LEU A 314 -15.12 16.41 16.93
N SER A 315 -14.03 16.70 17.62
CA SER A 315 -13.90 16.38 19.06
C SER A 315 -14.69 17.30 19.98
N GLU A 316 -15.00 18.50 19.52
CA GLU A 316 -15.77 19.50 20.29
C GLU A 316 -17.28 19.34 20.11
N GLU A 317 -17.73 18.78 18.98
CA GLU A 317 -19.14 18.52 18.66
C GLU A 317 -19.72 17.24 19.30
N ILE A 318 -18.88 16.34 19.82
CA ILE A 318 -19.22 14.96 20.21
C ILE A 318 -19.07 14.70 21.70
#